data_AF-A0A2G9XI90-F1
#
_entry.id   AF-A0A2G9XI90-F1
#
_cell.length_a   1.000
_cell.length_b   1.000
_cell.length_c   1.000
_cell.angle_alpha   90.00
_cell.angle_beta   90.00
_cell.angle_gamma   90.00
#
_symmetry.space_group_name_H-M   'P 1'
#
loop_
_entity.id
_entity.type
_entity.pdbx_description
1 polymer ?
#
loop_
_entity_poly.entity_id
_entity_poly.type
_entity_poly.pdbx_seq_one_letter_code
_entity_poly.pdbx_strand_id
1 'polypeptide(L)'
;MATKKQIRTTEVKRKKKKKGTRLLILSLITMAVFGSLIFLFVTLFDSLYPPVTGKGEGAYAKKEKWVATLYFSDANERFLIPEKRQITKDKDIVGQACELVKALLDGPKTKLVRTFPQKTELQGVKIEGGQRAVVSFDKNFIRNHPGGSASEMATIYSLTNTLTANILSIKEVKLLVGGKELESIGGHIDTRRPFVPNKDMLAPGVNEG
;
A
#
# COMPACT_ATOMS: atom_id res chain seq x y z
N MET A 1 69.92 48.95 38.33
CA MET A 1 69.74 47.57 38.83
C MET A 1 68.25 47.25 38.89
N ALA A 2 67.67 46.65 37.84
CA ALA A 2 66.27 46.21 37.82
C ALA A 2 66.25 44.68 37.70
N THR A 3 65.82 44.07 38.79
CA THR A 3 66.19 42.73 39.23
C THR A 3 65.34 41.65 38.55
N LYS A 4 65.98 40.52 38.19
CA LYS A 4 65.50 39.27 37.53
C LYS A 4 64.09 38.73 37.88
N LYS A 5 63.39 39.28 38.88
CA LYS A 5 62.03 38.88 39.29
C LYS A 5 60.92 39.32 38.31
N GLN A 6 61.05 40.43 37.60
CA GLN A 6 59.99 40.90 36.68
C GLN A 6 59.93 40.15 35.34
N ILE A 7 61.03 39.53 34.91
CA ILE A 7 61.11 38.78 33.64
C ILE A 7 60.40 37.43 33.75
N ARG A 8 60.50 36.75 34.91
CA ARG A 8 59.80 35.47 35.14
C ARG A 8 58.29 35.62 35.23
N THR A 9 57.77 36.72 35.77
CA THR A 9 56.31 36.92 35.89
C THR A 9 55.65 37.31 34.57
N THR A 10 56.35 38.02 33.66
CA THR A 10 55.84 38.32 32.31
C THR A 10 55.83 37.09 31.40
N GLU A 11 56.83 36.20 31.50
CA GLU A 11 56.84 34.94 30.74
C GLU A 11 55.72 33.97 31.14
N VAL A 12 55.45 33.83 32.44
CA VAL A 12 54.35 32.97 32.94
C VAL A 12 52.98 33.53 32.52
N LYS A 13 52.78 34.86 32.60
CA LYS A 13 51.56 35.52 32.11
C LYS A 13 51.38 35.35 30.59
N ARG A 14 52.46 35.46 29.80
CA ARG A 14 52.45 35.27 28.33
C ARG A 14 52.11 33.82 27.94
N LYS A 15 52.65 32.82 28.65
CA LYS A 15 52.34 31.40 28.42
C LYS A 15 50.89 31.05 28.78
N LYS A 16 50.33 31.59 29.88
CA LYS A 16 48.92 31.43 30.25
C LYS A 16 47.98 32.09 29.23
N LYS A 17 48.29 33.31 28.76
CA LYS A 17 47.50 34.03 27.74
C LYS A 17 47.47 33.28 26.39
N LYS A 18 48.59 32.67 25.98
CA LYS A 18 48.73 31.88 24.74
C LYS A 18 47.99 30.53 24.77
N LYS A 19 47.81 29.93 25.96
CA LYS A 19 46.99 28.72 26.15
C LYS A 19 45.49 29.03 26.08
N GLY A 20 45.04 30.12 26.70
CA GLY A 20 43.64 30.56 26.66
C GLY A 20 43.15 30.94 25.25
N THR A 21 43.99 31.63 24.46
CA THR A 21 43.64 31.98 23.06
C THR A 21 43.50 30.76 22.16
N ARG A 22 44.34 29.73 22.32
CA ARG A 22 44.21 28.48 21.57
C ARG A 22 42.93 27.71 21.92
N LEU A 23 42.55 27.70 23.20
CA LEU A 23 41.29 27.09 23.65
C LEU A 23 40.07 27.83 23.11
N LEU A 24 40.12 29.17 23.07
CA LEU A 24 39.05 29.98 22.47
C LEU A 24 38.91 29.72 20.96
N ILE A 25 40.03 29.62 20.23
CA ILE A 25 40.01 29.31 18.79
C ILE A 25 39.48 27.90 18.54
N LEU A 26 39.88 26.89 19.34
CA LEU A 26 39.36 25.53 19.26
C LEU A 26 37.84 25.48 19.52
N SER A 27 37.37 26.17 20.56
CA SER A 27 35.93 26.27 20.87
C SER A 27 35.13 26.91 19.73
N LEU A 28 35.71 27.92 19.07
CA LEU A 28 35.07 28.64 17.99
C LEU A 28 34.98 27.76 16.72
N ILE A 29 36.03 26.99 16.43
CA ILE A 29 36.04 26.01 15.35
C ILE A 29 35.03 24.90 15.62
N THR A 30 34.98 24.34 16.83
CA THR A 30 34.00 23.29 17.16
C THR A 30 32.56 23.79 17.03
N MET A 31 32.29 25.05 17.42
CA MET A 31 30.95 25.62 17.27
C MET A 31 30.58 25.82 15.80
N ALA A 32 31.52 26.27 14.96
CA ALA A 32 31.31 26.42 13.52
C ALA A 32 31.04 25.07 12.83
N VAL A 33 31.81 24.03 13.17
CA VAL A 33 31.60 22.66 12.65
C VAL A 33 30.25 22.11 13.09
N PHE A 34 29.88 22.30 14.36
CA PHE A 34 28.60 21.83 14.87
C PHE A 34 27.42 22.55 14.22
N GLY A 35 27.53 23.87 14.02
CA GLY A 35 26.54 24.65 13.27
C GLY A 35 26.42 24.21 11.81
N SER A 36 27.55 23.92 11.14
CA SER A 36 27.55 23.39 9.77
C SER A 36 26.90 21.99 9.70
N LEU A 37 27.13 21.13 10.69
CA LEU A 37 26.46 19.82 10.81
C LEU A 37 24.96 19.96 11.03
N ILE A 38 24.51 20.87 11.90
CA ILE A 38 23.08 21.13 12.12
C ILE A 38 22.45 21.67 10.84
N PHE A 39 23.11 22.63 10.18
CA PHE A 39 22.63 23.20 8.92
C PHE A 39 22.53 22.13 7.82
N LEU A 40 23.56 21.29 7.65
CA LEU A 40 23.51 20.15 6.73
C LEU A 40 22.41 19.16 7.11
N PHE A 41 22.23 18.88 8.39
CA PHE A 41 21.19 17.98 8.86
C PHE A 41 19.80 18.53 8.55
N VAL A 42 19.50 19.79 8.86
CA VAL A 42 18.21 20.42 8.58
C VAL A 42 17.94 20.49 7.08
N THR A 43 18.91 20.94 6.28
CA THR A 43 18.77 21.00 4.82
C THR A 43 18.58 19.63 4.17
N LEU A 44 19.31 18.62 4.65
CA LEU A 44 19.15 17.25 4.18
C LEU A 44 17.81 16.67 4.62
N PHE A 45 17.36 16.96 5.84
CA PHE A 45 16.08 16.49 6.35
C PHE A 45 14.91 17.16 5.62
N ASP A 46 14.95 18.46 5.37
CA ASP A 46 13.94 19.18 4.58
C ASP A 46 13.87 18.66 3.13
N SER A 47 15.01 18.28 2.55
CA SER A 47 15.06 17.71 1.20
C SER A 47 14.52 16.27 1.13
N LEU A 48 14.68 15.48 2.18
CA LEU A 48 14.23 14.08 2.23
C LEU A 48 12.83 13.93 2.83
N TYR A 49 12.44 14.85 3.71
CA TYR A 49 11.22 14.87 4.51
C TYR A 49 10.70 16.32 4.60
N PRO A 50 10.15 16.89 3.52
CA PRO A 50 9.66 18.27 3.53
C PRO A 50 8.66 18.48 4.67
N PRO A 51 8.83 19.53 5.50
CA PRO A 51 7.91 19.81 6.60
C PRO A 51 6.52 20.10 6.06
N VAL A 52 5.49 19.56 6.71
CA VAL A 52 4.07 19.64 6.32
C VAL A 52 3.48 21.03 6.63
N THR A 53 4.24 22.08 6.34
CA THR A 53 3.86 23.49 6.50
C THR A 53 3.79 24.14 5.13
N GLY A 54 2.65 23.89 4.47
CA GLY A 54 1.93 24.86 3.64
C GLY A 54 2.72 25.67 2.62
N LYS A 55 3.16 25.02 1.54
CA LYS A 55 3.16 25.49 0.13
C LYS A 55 4.10 24.57 -0.66
N GLY A 56 3.68 23.32 -0.77
CA GLY A 56 4.35 22.31 -1.54
C GLY A 56 3.33 21.22 -1.82
N GLU A 57 2.99 21.07 -3.09
CA GLU A 57 2.08 20.06 -3.62
C GLU A 57 2.72 18.67 -3.44
N GLY A 58 2.68 18.17 -2.22
CA GLY A 58 3.04 16.81 -1.82
C GLY A 58 1.82 16.19 -1.17
N ALA A 59 0.81 15.91 -1.99
CA ALA A 59 -0.45 15.34 -1.56
C ALA A 59 -0.26 13.91 -1.01
N TYR A 60 0.13 13.79 0.26
CA TYR A 60 -0.57 12.87 1.14
C TYR A 60 -1.99 13.41 1.32
N ALA A 61 -2.77 13.39 0.25
CA ALA A 61 -4.22 13.45 0.36
C ALA A 61 -4.53 12.37 1.38
N LYS A 62 -5.07 12.76 2.54
CA LYS A 62 -5.63 11.84 3.52
C LYS A 62 -6.75 11.10 2.80
N LYS A 63 -6.38 10.04 2.07
CA LYS A 63 -7.32 9.30 1.23
C LYS A 63 -8.32 8.70 2.22
N GLU A 64 -9.58 9.07 2.06
CA GLU A 64 -10.65 8.59 2.92
C GLU A 64 -10.61 7.07 2.93
N LYS A 65 -10.72 6.46 4.12
CA LYS A 65 -10.81 5.01 4.24
C LYS A 65 -12.26 4.61 4.45
N TRP A 66 -12.64 3.47 3.92
CA TRP A 66 -13.96 2.90 4.10
C TRP A 66 -13.86 1.41 4.42
N VAL A 67 -14.91 0.85 4.99
CA VAL A 67 -14.98 -0.58 5.32
C VAL A 67 -15.62 -1.31 4.15
N ALA A 68 -14.81 -2.08 3.42
CA ALA A 68 -15.25 -2.94 2.34
C ALA A 68 -15.50 -4.37 2.82
N THR A 69 -16.32 -5.12 2.07
CA THR A 69 -16.63 -6.53 2.32
C THR A 69 -15.96 -7.41 1.27
N LEU A 70 -14.92 -8.14 1.64
CA LEU A 70 -14.21 -9.04 0.73
C LEU A 70 -14.65 -10.47 0.97
N TYR A 71 -14.92 -11.23 -0.09
CA TYR A 71 -15.38 -12.62 0.04
C TYR A 71 -14.22 -13.58 -0.18
N PHE A 72 -13.93 -14.43 0.80
CA PHE A 72 -12.91 -15.48 0.71
C PHE A 72 -13.52 -16.86 0.95
N SER A 73 -12.81 -17.91 0.58
CA SER A 73 -13.32 -19.27 0.68
C SER A 73 -13.22 -19.80 2.11
N ASP A 74 -14.14 -20.66 2.52
CA ASP A 74 -14.02 -21.42 3.77
C ASP A 74 -12.97 -22.55 3.63
N ALA A 75 -12.66 -23.24 4.73
CA ALA A 75 -11.66 -24.30 4.74
C ALA A 75 -12.01 -25.49 3.83
N ASN A 76 -13.29 -25.69 3.50
CA ASN A 76 -13.76 -26.80 2.66
C ASN A 76 -14.05 -26.39 1.21
N GLU A 77 -13.73 -25.16 0.81
CA GLU A 77 -14.00 -24.62 -0.52
C GLU A 77 -15.46 -24.71 -1.00
N ARG A 78 -16.40 -24.70 -0.04
CA ARG A 78 -17.83 -24.84 -0.31
C ARG A 78 -18.54 -23.49 -0.31
N PHE A 79 -18.14 -22.59 0.58
CA PHE A 79 -18.81 -21.32 0.78
C PHE A 79 -17.84 -20.15 0.82
N LEU A 80 -18.35 -18.99 0.45
CA LEU A 80 -17.70 -17.71 0.57
C LEU A 80 -18.14 -17.02 1.87
N ILE A 81 -17.15 -16.59 2.65
CA ILE A 81 -17.33 -15.91 3.92
C ILE A 81 -16.88 -14.45 3.76
N PRO A 82 -17.71 -13.47 4.19
CA PRO A 82 -17.34 -12.06 4.13
C PRO A 82 -16.28 -11.74 5.20
N GLU A 83 -15.24 -11.02 4.79
CA GLU A 83 -14.25 -10.42 5.66
C GLU A 83 -14.29 -8.89 5.48
N LYS A 84 -14.52 -8.16 6.57
CA LYS A 84 -14.52 -6.69 6.55
C LYS A 84 -13.08 -6.19 6.53
N ARG A 85 -12.75 -5.29 5.59
CA ARG A 85 -11.42 -4.72 5.44
C ARG A 85 -11.47 -3.21 5.23
N GLN A 86 -10.58 -2.49 5.92
CA GLN A 86 -10.39 -1.07 5.65
C GLN A 86 -9.61 -0.91 4.35
N ILE A 87 -10.25 -0.28 3.36
CA ILE A 87 -9.67 0.00 2.06
C ILE A 87 -9.63 1.51 1.85
N THR A 88 -8.63 1.96 1.12
CA THR A 88 -8.52 3.35 0.71
C THR A 88 -9.57 3.63 -0.36
N LYS A 89 -10.44 4.60 -0.12
CA LYS A 89 -11.47 5.03 -1.07
C LYS A 89 -10.82 5.89 -2.14
N ASP A 90 -10.93 5.46 -3.38
CA ASP A 90 -10.57 6.29 -4.53
C ASP A 90 -11.75 7.18 -4.95
N LYS A 91 -11.45 8.24 -5.71
CA LYS A 91 -12.43 9.25 -6.13
C LYS A 91 -13.42 8.69 -7.14
N ASP A 92 -13.00 7.75 -7.97
CA ASP A 92 -13.79 7.16 -9.04
C ASP A 92 -14.12 5.68 -8.80
N ILE A 93 -15.13 5.18 -9.51
CA ILE A 93 -15.60 3.81 -9.39
C ILE A 93 -14.52 2.82 -9.87
N VAL A 94 -13.78 3.18 -10.92
CA VAL A 94 -12.69 2.33 -11.46
C VAL A 94 -11.58 2.18 -10.43
N GLY A 95 -11.12 3.28 -9.81
CA GLY A 95 -10.14 3.25 -8.74
C GLY A 95 -10.60 2.43 -7.54
N GLN A 96 -11.86 2.60 -7.11
CA GLN A 96 -12.43 1.78 -6.02
C GLN A 96 -12.44 0.29 -6.36
N ALA A 97 -12.84 -0.08 -7.58
CA ALA A 97 -12.81 -1.47 -8.03
C ALA A 97 -11.38 -2.02 -8.06
N CYS A 98 -10.41 -1.23 -8.53
CA CYS A 98 -9.00 -1.60 -8.50
C CYS A 98 -8.50 -1.89 -7.08
N GLU A 99 -8.81 -1.03 -6.12
CA GLU A 99 -8.39 -1.22 -4.72
C GLU A 99 -9.06 -2.44 -4.06
N LEU A 100 -10.33 -2.72 -4.38
CA LEU A 100 -11.02 -3.94 -3.95
C LEU A 100 -10.35 -5.21 -4.50
N VAL A 101 -10.03 -5.23 -5.79
CA VAL A 101 -9.39 -6.39 -6.41
C VAL A 101 -7.98 -6.59 -5.87
N LYS A 102 -7.19 -5.53 -5.70
CA LYS A 102 -5.87 -5.63 -5.03
C LYS A 102 -6.00 -6.22 -3.63
N ALA A 103 -6.97 -5.77 -2.85
CA ALA A 103 -7.20 -6.32 -1.53
C ALA A 103 -7.61 -7.81 -1.55
N LEU A 104 -8.37 -8.27 -2.57
CA LEU A 104 -8.61 -9.71 -2.77
C LEU A 104 -7.33 -10.47 -3.10
N LEU A 105 -6.49 -9.92 -3.97
CA LEU A 105 -5.20 -10.51 -4.37
C LEU A 105 -4.21 -10.59 -3.19
N ASP A 106 -4.29 -9.68 -2.22
CA ASP A 106 -3.52 -9.78 -0.97
C ASP A 106 -3.93 -10.98 -0.12
N GLY A 107 -5.12 -11.55 -0.35
CA GLY A 107 -5.67 -12.70 0.35
C GLY A 107 -6.36 -12.35 1.67
N PRO A 108 -6.87 -13.37 2.39
CA PRO A 108 -7.54 -13.19 3.68
C PRO A 108 -6.56 -12.78 4.79
N LYS A 109 -7.06 -12.07 5.81
CA LYS A 109 -6.29 -11.77 7.04
C LYS A 109 -6.72 -12.66 8.21
N THR A 110 -7.84 -13.34 8.06
CA THR A 110 -8.38 -14.31 9.01
C THR A 110 -8.07 -15.75 8.55
N LYS A 111 -8.56 -16.77 9.28
CA LYS A 111 -8.37 -18.19 8.97
C LYS A 111 -9.23 -18.67 7.77
N LEU A 112 -9.36 -17.84 6.74
CA LEU A 112 -10.05 -18.15 5.49
C LEU A 112 -9.05 -18.59 4.43
N VAL A 113 -9.56 -19.22 3.38
CA VAL A 113 -8.78 -19.72 2.26
C VAL A 113 -8.75 -18.69 1.13
N ARG A 114 -7.55 -18.49 0.59
CA ARG A 114 -7.29 -17.61 -0.55
C ARG A 114 -8.02 -18.13 -1.80
N THR A 115 -8.72 -17.24 -2.49
CA THR A 115 -9.49 -17.55 -3.70
C THR A 115 -8.71 -17.29 -4.98
N PHE A 116 -7.72 -16.40 -4.97
CA PHE A 116 -6.88 -16.13 -6.14
C PHE A 116 -5.51 -16.81 -6.04
N PRO A 117 -4.97 -17.37 -7.14
CA PRO A 117 -3.66 -17.98 -7.08
C PRO A 117 -2.57 -16.96 -6.75
N GLN A 118 -1.54 -17.40 -6.04
CA GLN A 118 -0.42 -16.54 -5.69
C GLN A 118 0.27 -15.99 -6.94
N LYS A 119 0.80 -14.76 -6.81
CA LYS A 119 1.48 -14.04 -7.91
C LYS A 119 0.57 -13.67 -9.08
N THR A 120 -0.75 -13.65 -8.87
CA THR A 120 -1.69 -13.01 -9.78
C THR A 120 -1.57 -11.50 -9.64
N GLU A 121 -1.51 -10.79 -10.76
CA GLU A 121 -1.45 -9.34 -10.83
C GLU A 121 -2.68 -8.77 -11.54
N LEU A 122 -3.23 -7.69 -10.99
CA LEU A 122 -4.27 -6.92 -11.64
C LEU A 122 -3.64 -6.03 -12.72
N GLN A 123 -4.06 -6.21 -13.98
CA GLN A 123 -3.64 -5.35 -15.08
C GLN A 123 -4.51 -4.11 -15.23
N GLY A 124 -5.81 -4.22 -14.89
CA GLY A 124 -6.71 -3.07 -14.91
C GLY A 124 -8.17 -3.47 -14.77
N VAL A 125 -8.99 -2.45 -14.48
CA VAL A 125 -10.45 -2.55 -14.42
C VAL A 125 -11.06 -1.52 -15.36
N LYS A 126 -12.12 -1.89 -16.07
CA LYS A 126 -12.95 -0.98 -16.85
C LYS A 126 -14.40 -1.16 -16.45
N ILE A 127 -15.18 -0.08 -16.47
CA ILE A 127 -16.62 -0.14 -16.23
C ILE A 127 -17.34 0.14 -17.55
N GLU A 128 -18.07 -0.86 -18.05
CA GLU A 128 -18.85 -0.77 -19.29
C GLU A 128 -20.33 -0.56 -18.97
N GLY A 129 -20.97 0.39 -19.66
CA GLY A 129 -22.39 0.70 -19.49
C GLY A 129 -22.79 1.13 -18.07
N GLY A 130 -21.83 1.49 -17.22
CA GLY A 130 -22.05 1.85 -15.81
C GLY A 130 -22.35 0.68 -14.87
N GLN A 131 -22.47 -0.56 -15.39
CA GLN A 131 -22.94 -1.72 -14.62
C GLN A 131 -22.06 -2.97 -14.71
N ARG A 132 -21.24 -3.10 -15.77
CA ARG A 132 -20.36 -4.25 -15.95
C ARG A 132 -18.94 -3.87 -15.60
N ALA A 133 -18.33 -4.61 -14.66
CA ALA A 133 -16.91 -4.50 -14.41
C ALA A 133 -16.13 -5.50 -15.25
N VAL A 134 -15.24 -5.02 -16.12
CA VAL A 134 -14.32 -5.84 -16.89
C VAL A 134 -12.97 -5.80 -16.19
N VAL A 135 -12.54 -6.94 -15.64
CA VAL A 135 -11.34 -7.05 -14.82
C VAL A 135 -10.30 -7.89 -15.57
N SER A 136 -9.14 -7.31 -15.84
CA SER A 136 -8.04 -8.00 -16.54
C SER A 136 -6.94 -8.39 -15.56
N PHE A 137 -6.56 -9.65 -15.59
CA PHE A 137 -5.43 -10.19 -14.84
C PHE A 137 -4.27 -10.55 -15.78
N ASP A 138 -3.10 -10.76 -15.20
CA ASP A 138 -1.94 -11.25 -15.93
C ASP A 138 -2.02 -12.77 -16.19
N LYS A 139 -1.08 -13.31 -16.98
CA LYS A 139 -1.09 -14.74 -17.35
C LYS A 139 -0.82 -15.67 -16.17
N ASN A 140 -0.25 -15.17 -15.07
CA ASN A 140 -0.04 -15.98 -13.86
C ASN A 140 -1.36 -16.43 -13.25
N PHE A 141 -2.44 -15.68 -13.46
CA PHE A 141 -3.78 -16.04 -13.01
C PHE A 141 -4.18 -17.45 -13.44
N ILE A 142 -4.02 -17.78 -14.73
CA ILE A 142 -4.35 -19.11 -15.26
C ILE A 142 -3.26 -20.11 -14.87
N ARG A 143 -2.00 -19.76 -15.09
CA ARG A 143 -0.88 -20.70 -14.94
C ARG A 143 -0.74 -21.26 -13.52
N ASN A 144 -1.05 -20.45 -12.52
CA ASN A 144 -0.91 -20.83 -11.11
C ASN A 144 -2.24 -21.24 -10.48
N HIS A 145 -3.35 -21.25 -11.23
CA HIS A 145 -4.65 -21.64 -10.69
C HIS A 145 -4.63 -23.11 -10.29
N PRO A 146 -5.14 -23.49 -9.10
CA PRO A 146 -5.22 -24.90 -8.68
C PRO A 146 -6.13 -25.76 -9.57
N GLY A 147 -6.92 -25.13 -10.46
CA GLY A 147 -7.95 -25.78 -11.27
C GLY A 147 -9.14 -26.27 -10.43
N GLY A 148 -9.95 -27.16 -11.01
CA GLY A 148 -11.11 -27.77 -10.35
C GLY A 148 -12.33 -26.86 -10.30
N SER A 149 -13.52 -27.44 -10.50
CA SER A 149 -14.78 -26.67 -10.57
C SER A 149 -15.04 -25.87 -9.29
N ALA A 150 -14.78 -26.43 -8.11
CA ALA A 150 -15.01 -25.76 -6.83
C ALA A 150 -14.11 -24.54 -6.66
N SER A 151 -12.79 -24.69 -6.87
CA SER A 151 -11.85 -23.60 -6.71
C SER A 151 -12.05 -22.53 -7.79
N GLU A 152 -12.39 -22.90 -9.04
CA GLU A 152 -12.75 -21.93 -10.08
C GLU A 152 -14.01 -21.13 -9.71
N MET A 153 -15.07 -21.79 -9.20
CA MET A 153 -16.28 -21.11 -8.73
C MET A 153 -15.95 -20.16 -7.57
N ALA A 154 -15.11 -20.59 -6.63
CA ALA A 154 -14.68 -19.77 -5.50
C ALA A 154 -13.96 -18.51 -5.98
N THR A 155 -13.05 -18.61 -6.97
CA THR A 155 -12.36 -17.47 -7.57
C THR A 155 -13.34 -16.47 -8.22
N ILE A 156 -14.22 -16.98 -9.08
CA ILE A 156 -15.15 -16.15 -9.85
C ILE A 156 -16.16 -15.43 -8.94
N TYR A 157 -16.75 -16.15 -7.99
CA TYR A 157 -17.77 -15.57 -7.11
C TYR A 157 -17.16 -14.76 -5.97
N SER A 158 -15.93 -15.05 -5.54
CA SER A 158 -15.16 -14.17 -4.65
C SER A 158 -15.01 -12.79 -5.26
N LEU A 159 -14.59 -12.71 -6.53
CA LEU A 159 -14.47 -11.46 -7.26
C LEU A 159 -15.83 -10.77 -7.47
N THR A 160 -16.78 -11.52 -8.02
CA THR A 160 -18.09 -10.98 -8.40
C THR A 160 -18.87 -10.46 -7.18
N ASN A 161 -18.96 -11.26 -6.11
CA ASN A 161 -19.67 -10.87 -4.89
C ASN A 161 -18.96 -9.70 -4.19
N THR A 162 -17.62 -9.67 -4.20
CA THR A 162 -16.87 -8.53 -3.64
C THR A 162 -17.18 -7.24 -4.40
N LEU A 163 -17.06 -7.22 -5.73
CA LEU A 163 -17.28 -5.98 -6.48
C LEU A 163 -18.72 -5.49 -6.37
N THR A 164 -19.69 -6.39 -6.48
CA THR A 164 -21.12 -6.03 -6.45
C THR A 164 -21.65 -5.67 -5.06
N ALA A 165 -21.11 -6.26 -3.98
CA ALA A 165 -21.50 -5.90 -2.61
C ALA A 165 -20.97 -4.53 -2.16
N ASN A 166 -19.86 -4.08 -2.75
CA ASN A 166 -19.17 -2.85 -2.38
C ASN A 166 -19.53 -1.67 -3.30
N ILE A 167 -19.78 -1.94 -4.58
CA ILE A 167 -20.08 -0.92 -5.59
C ILE A 167 -21.45 -1.23 -6.19
N LEU A 168 -22.49 -0.57 -5.66
CA LEU A 168 -23.89 -0.87 -5.98
C LEU A 168 -24.26 -0.70 -7.46
N SER A 169 -23.53 0.12 -8.22
CA SER A 169 -23.73 0.27 -9.66
C SER A 169 -23.27 -0.96 -10.44
N ILE A 170 -22.26 -1.70 -9.97
CA ILE A 170 -21.76 -2.92 -10.61
C ILE A 170 -22.75 -4.06 -10.34
N LYS A 171 -23.25 -4.68 -11.41
CA LYS A 171 -24.20 -5.81 -11.38
C LYS A 171 -23.61 -7.10 -11.89
N GLU A 172 -22.59 -7.01 -12.75
CA GLU A 172 -21.95 -8.17 -13.37
C GLU A 172 -20.46 -7.92 -13.58
N VAL A 173 -19.69 -9.01 -13.62
CA VAL A 173 -18.23 -8.98 -13.76
C VAL A 173 -17.78 -9.89 -14.89
N LYS A 174 -16.94 -9.36 -15.79
CA LYS A 174 -16.30 -10.11 -16.87
C LYS A 174 -14.80 -10.21 -16.57
N LEU A 175 -14.26 -11.42 -16.67
CA LEU A 175 -12.83 -11.67 -16.50
C LEU A 175 -12.12 -11.63 -17.85
N LEU A 176 -10.92 -11.06 -17.86
CA LEU A 176 -9.97 -11.10 -18.96
C LEU A 176 -8.59 -11.52 -18.45
N VAL A 177 -7.77 -12.07 -19.35
CA VAL A 177 -6.37 -12.41 -19.07
C VAL A 177 -5.49 -11.83 -20.17
N GLY A 178 -4.52 -10.99 -19.80
CA GLY A 178 -3.69 -10.27 -20.77
C GLY A 178 -4.51 -9.36 -21.69
N GLY A 179 -5.63 -8.82 -21.19
CA GLY A 179 -6.58 -8.01 -21.96
C GLY A 179 -7.41 -8.80 -22.98
N LYS A 180 -7.33 -10.13 -22.98
CA LYS A 180 -8.08 -11.01 -23.90
C LYS A 180 -9.16 -11.79 -23.16
N GLU A 181 -10.23 -12.11 -23.89
CA GLU A 181 -11.22 -13.05 -23.40
C GLU A 181 -10.62 -14.45 -23.25
N LEU A 182 -11.18 -15.21 -22.29
CA LEU A 182 -10.83 -16.59 -22.02
C LEU A 182 -12.11 -17.43 -22.03
N GLU A 183 -11.98 -18.67 -22.50
CA GLU A 183 -13.08 -19.63 -22.53
C GLU A 183 -13.30 -20.26 -21.16
N SER A 184 -12.21 -20.54 -20.43
CA SER A 184 -12.24 -21.07 -19.07
C SER A 184 -10.94 -20.73 -18.33
N ILE A 185 -10.95 -20.83 -17.00
CA ILE A 185 -9.76 -20.67 -16.15
C ILE A 185 -8.91 -21.95 -16.21
N GLY A 186 -9.51 -23.12 -15.97
CA GLY A 186 -8.85 -24.43 -15.98
C GLY A 186 -9.67 -25.54 -16.65
N GLY A 187 -10.74 -25.18 -17.37
CA GLY A 187 -11.51 -26.08 -18.22
C GLY A 187 -12.86 -26.51 -17.66
N HIS A 188 -13.26 -26.03 -16.47
CA HIS A 188 -14.50 -26.48 -15.83
C HIS A 188 -15.65 -25.47 -15.94
N ILE A 189 -15.34 -24.17 -15.94
CA ILE A 189 -16.34 -23.11 -15.99
C ILE A 189 -16.19 -22.28 -17.26
N ASP A 190 -17.29 -22.05 -17.97
CA ASP A 190 -17.35 -21.15 -19.13
C ASP A 190 -17.30 -19.68 -18.69
N THR A 191 -16.23 -18.96 -19.07
CA THR A 191 -16.00 -17.55 -18.73
C THR A 191 -16.30 -16.59 -19.88
N ARG A 192 -16.91 -17.06 -20.97
CA ARG A 192 -17.28 -16.22 -22.12
C ARG A 192 -18.40 -15.24 -21.79
N ARG A 193 -19.22 -15.52 -20.79
CA ARG A 193 -20.27 -14.60 -20.31
C ARG A 193 -19.84 -13.87 -19.03
N PRO A 194 -20.33 -12.65 -18.79
CA PRO A 194 -20.20 -12.00 -17.49
C PRO A 194 -20.90 -12.81 -16.39
N PHE A 195 -20.38 -12.69 -15.17
CA PHE A 195 -20.91 -13.34 -13.98
C PHE A 195 -21.72 -12.35 -13.14
N VAL A 196 -22.89 -12.77 -12.71
CA VAL A 196 -23.75 -12.07 -11.75
C VAL A 196 -23.49 -12.61 -10.34
N PRO A 197 -23.73 -11.83 -9.26
CA PRO A 197 -23.49 -12.31 -7.91
C PRO A 197 -24.36 -13.53 -7.61
N ASN A 198 -23.77 -14.49 -6.92
CA ASN A 198 -24.46 -15.71 -6.51
C ASN A 198 -24.50 -15.78 -4.99
N LYS A 199 -25.72 -15.69 -4.44
CA LYS A 199 -25.98 -15.74 -2.98
C LYS A 199 -25.90 -17.16 -2.42
N ASP A 200 -26.11 -18.18 -3.25
CA ASP A 200 -26.06 -19.58 -2.82
C ASP A 200 -24.63 -20.02 -2.49
N MET A 201 -23.64 -19.27 -3.00
CA MET A 201 -22.23 -19.44 -2.68
C MET A 201 -21.87 -18.85 -1.31
N LEU A 202 -22.75 -18.08 -0.66
CA LEU A 202 -22.45 -17.46 0.63
C LEU A 202 -22.75 -18.43 1.79
N ALA A 203 -21.96 -18.36 2.86
CA ALA A 203 -22.22 -19.18 4.03
C ALA A 203 -23.61 -18.87 4.65
N PRO A 204 -24.32 -19.88 5.20
CA PRO A 204 -25.59 -19.67 5.89
C PRO A 204 -25.46 -18.64 7.02
N GLY A 205 -26.37 -17.67 7.09
CA GLY A 205 -26.33 -16.56 8.06
C GLY A 205 -25.62 -15.29 7.57
N VAL A 206 -25.04 -15.29 6.36
CA VAL A 206 -24.48 -14.07 5.73
C VAL A 206 -25.56 -13.20 5.08
N ASN A 207 -26.78 -13.72 4.89
CA ASN A 207 -27.85 -13.06 4.14
C ASN A 207 -28.70 -12.04 4.93
N GLU A 208 -28.33 -11.67 6.16
CA GLU A 208 -29.17 -10.85 7.07
C GLU A 208 -28.63 -9.42 7.35
N GLY A 209 -28.04 -8.76 6.34
CA GLY A 209 -27.52 -7.39 6.48
C GLY A 209 -27.96 -6.46 5.36
#